data_AF-A0A9N9C0H0-F1
#
_entry.id   AF-A0A9N9C0H0-F1
#
_cell.length_a   1.000
_cell.length_b   1.000
_cell.length_c   1.000
_cell.angle_alpha   90.00
_cell.angle_beta   90.00
_cell.angle_gamma   90.00
#
_symmetry.space_group_name_H-M   'P 1'
#
loop_
_entity.id
_entity.type
_entity.pdbx_description
1 polymer ?
#
loop_
_entity_poly.entity_id
_entity_poly.type
_entity_poly.pdbx_seq_one_letter_code
_entity_poly.pdbx_strand_id
1 'polypeptide(L)'
;MTAREEFFAWLASKAIPRKQRTKLASYEWESLVETDVEGIASVIEDRLMAGVVHGKLQALGAQYQTVQWHTRPKDLFQIPPCLGVSSTSGWFMVVMAHMTGFYALSDSNSSITACISEELWNVLRKLQNFGYVHGDLRKENILVCKKDAKTNIVFTDWDWAGVAGEVCYPISINPAIYQHPTAKALQPILMEHDEFMLKNICLTHNVVDESLDQ
;
A
#
# COMPACT_ATOMS: atom_id res chain seq x y z
N MET A 1 16.58 -12.91 -5.93
CA MET A 1 16.87 -11.83 -6.88
C MET A 1 16.12 -10.60 -6.43
N THR A 2 16.80 -9.50 -6.13
CA THR A 2 16.18 -8.25 -5.66
C THR A 2 15.48 -7.48 -6.80
N ALA A 3 14.58 -6.55 -6.49
CA ALA A 3 13.97 -5.68 -7.51
C ALA A 3 15.03 -4.91 -8.32
N ARG A 4 16.11 -4.48 -7.64
CA ARG A 4 17.30 -3.87 -8.28
C ARG A 4 17.98 -4.82 -9.24
N GLU A 5 18.23 -6.06 -8.83
CA GLU A 5 18.86 -7.08 -9.70
C GLU A 5 17.98 -7.42 -10.91
N GLU A 6 16.66 -7.55 -10.71
CA GLU A 6 15.71 -7.78 -11.81
C GLU A 6 15.70 -6.60 -12.78
N PHE A 7 15.66 -5.36 -12.26
CA PHE A 7 15.70 -4.16 -13.07
C PHE A 7 16.95 -4.12 -13.94
N PHE A 8 18.13 -4.35 -13.38
CA PHE A 8 19.37 -4.29 -14.14
C PHE A 8 19.55 -5.48 -15.09
N ALA A 9 19.01 -6.66 -14.77
CA ALA A 9 18.94 -7.78 -15.71
C ALA A 9 18.04 -7.46 -16.91
N TRP A 10 16.85 -6.89 -16.65
CA TRP A 10 15.94 -6.41 -17.69
C TRP A 10 16.56 -5.28 -18.52
N LEU A 11 17.19 -4.30 -17.87
CA LEU A 11 17.83 -3.16 -18.53
C LEU A 11 18.97 -3.64 -19.44
N ALA A 12 19.69 -4.68 -19.02
CA ALA A 12 20.73 -5.30 -19.82
C ALA A 12 20.22 -6.04 -21.07
N SER A 13 18.94 -6.44 -21.09
CA SER A 13 18.27 -7.02 -22.27
C SER A 13 17.84 -5.98 -23.30
N LYS A 14 17.88 -4.68 -22.98
CA LYS A 14 17.49 -3.59 -23.88
C LYS A 14 18.68 -3.07 -24.69
N ALA A 15 18.39 -2.47 -25.84
CA ALA A 15 19.39 -1.84 -26.72
C ALA A 15 19.91 -0.50 -26.17
N ILE A 16 20.22 -0.45 -24.86
CA ILE A 16 20.74 0.74 -24.18
C ILE A 16 22.28 0.63 -24.09
N PRO A 17 23.02 1.67 -24.51
CA PRO A 17 24.47 1.71 -24.41
C PRO A 17 24.98 1.37 -23.00
N ARG A 18 26.05 0.58 -22.92
CA ARG A 18 26.64 0.13 -21.64
C ARG A 18 26.95 1.31 -20.71
N LYS A 19 27.48 2.41 -21.24
CA LYS A 19 27.81 3.61 -20.47
C LYS A 19 26.60 4.21 -19.75
N GLN A 20 25.44 4.25 -20.42
CA GLN A 20 24.20 4.77 -19.84
C GLN A 20 23.64 3.80 -18.78
N ARG A 21 23.69 2.48 -19.03
CA ARG A 21 23.33 1.46 -18.04
C ARG A 21 24.19 1.54 -16.78
N THR A 22 25.51 1.69 -16.94
CA THR A 22 26.44 1.85 -15.81
C THR A 22 26.17 3.15 -15.05
N LYS A 23 25.82 4.23 -15.74
CA LYS A 23 25.41 5.49 -15.09
C LYS A 23 24.14 5.31 -14.28
N LEU A 24 23.11 4.63 -14.77
CA LEU A 24 21.91 4.31 -13.96
C LEU A 24 22.24 3.40 -12.77
N ALA A 25 23.16 2.44 -12.96
CA ALA A 25 23.59 1.53 -11.91
C ALA A 25 24.37 2.19 -10.77
N SER A 26 24.85 3.44 -10.94
CA SER A 26 25.50 4.19 -9.86
C SER A 26 24.53 4.94 -8.96
N TYR A 27 23.24 4.99 -9.29
CA TYR A 27 22.22 5.60 -8.43
C TYR A 27 21.85 4.63 -7.31
N GLU A 28 21.54 5.18 -6.13
CA GLU A 28 20.83 4.44 -5.09
C GLU A 28 19.45 4.01 -5.61
N TRP A 29 18.96 2.86 -5.16
CA TRP A 29 17.75 2.26 -5.73
C TRP A 29 16.53 3.14 -5.49
N GLU A 30 16.41 3.68 -4.28
CA GLU A 30 15.34 4.56 -3.83
C GLU A 30 15.30 5.83 -4.70
N SER A 31 16.45 6.49 -4.86
CA SER A 31 16.56 7.68 -5.72
C SER A 31 16.23 7.38 -7.17
N LEU A 32 16.60 6.19 -7.68
CA LEU A 32 16.33 5.79 -9.05
C LEU A 32 14.83 5.53 -9.28
N VAL A 33 14.14 4.93 -8.31
CA VAL A 33 12.69 4.69 -8.36
C VAL A 33 11.91 6.00 -8.34
N GLU A 34 12.36 6.98 -7.56
CA GLU A 34 11.75 8.31 -7.45
C GLU A 34 12.07 9.24 -8.64
N THR A 35 13.02 8.87 -9.50
CA THR A 35 13.42 9.70 -10.64
C THR A 35 12.30 9.74 -11.69
N ASP A 36 11.92 10.96 -12.09
CA ASP A 36 10.95 11.19 -13.16
C ASP A 36 11.51 10.88 -14.56
N VAL A 37 10.64 10.95 -15.59
CA VAL A 37 11.03 10.65 -16.98
C VAL A 37 12.16 11.56 -17.46
N GLU A 38 12.17 12.84 -17.07
CA GLU A 38 13.18 13.80 -17.52
C GLU A 38 14.55 13.53 -16.87
N GLY A 39 14.56 13.17 -15.59
CA GLY A 39 15.75 12.71 -14.89
C GLY A 39 16.33 11.44 -15.52
N ILE A 40 15.48 10.49 -15.93
CA ILE A 40 15.94 9.29 -16.66
C ILE A 40 16.41 9.66 -18.07
N ALA A 41 15.72 10.57 -18.77
CA ALA A 41 16.09 11.04 -20.11
C ALA A 41 17.44 11.79 -20.12
N SER A 42 17.85 12.38 -18.99
CA SER A 42 19.20 12.94 -18.81
C SER A 42 20.33 11.90 -18.83
N VAL A 43 19.98 10.61 -18.74
CA VAL A 43 20.89 9.46 -18.78
C VAL A 43 20.65 8.60 -20.02
N ILE A 44 19.39 8.29 -20.31
CA ILE A 44 18.96 7.59 -21.51
C ILE A 44 18.52 8.65 -22.52
N GLU A 45 19.45 9.03 -23.38
CA GLU A 45 19.28 10.09 -24.39
C GLU A 45 18.12 9.83 -25.37
N ASP A 46 17.60 8.59 -25.43
CA ASP A 46 16.33 8.26 -26.09
C ASP A 46 15.15 8.45 -25.11
N ARG A 47 14.36 9.51 -25.35
CA ARG A 47 13.23 9.89 -24.51
C ARG A 47 12.10 8.84 -24.49
N LEU A 48 11.89 8.11 -25.58
CA LEU A 48 10.90 7.03 -25.61
C LEU A 48 11.36 5.88 -24.71
N MET A 49 12.63 5.50 -24.83
CA MET A 49 13.22 4.47 -23.98
C MET A 49 13.29 4.91 -22.51
N ALA A 50 13.53 6.20 -22.23
CA ALA A 50 13.48 6.75 -20.88
C ALA A 50 12.09 6.56 -20.24
N GLY A 51 11.01 6.80 -20.99
CA GLY A 51 9.64 6.50 -20.53
C GLY A 51 9.41 5.03 -20.23
N VAL A 52 9.94 4.11 -21.05
CA VAL A 52 9.85 2.66 -20.81
C VAL A 52 10.65 2.25 -19.57
N VAL A 53 11.82 2.83 -19.36
CA VAL A 53 12.64 2.60 -18.17
C VAL A 53 11.94 3.14 -16.91
N HIS A 54 11.39 4.34 -16.97
CA HIS A 54 10.60 4.91 -15.89
C HIS A 54 9.41 4.01 -15.52
N GLY A 55 8.65 3.53 -16.51
CA GLY A 55 7.54 2.62 -16.27
C GLY A 55 7.96 1.30 -15.61
N LYS A 56 9.10 0.72 -16.00
CA LYS A 56 9.62 -0.49 -15.36
C LYS A 56 10.14 -0.23 -13.94
N LEU A 57 10.77 0.93 -13.70
CA LEU A 57 11.18 1.38 -12.36
C LEU A 57 9.98 1.60 -11.44
N GLN A 58 8.92 2.25 -11.92
CA GLN A 58 7.68 2.46 -11.17
C GLN A 58 6.99 1.14 -10.85
N ALA A 59 6.92 0.20 -11.81
CA ALA A 59 6.35 -1.13 -11.58
C ALA A 59 7.13 -1.92 -10.52
N LEU A 60 8.47 -1.96 -10.61
CA LEU A 60 9.31 -2.65 -9.64
C LEU A 60 9.40 -1.90 -8.29
N GLY A 61 9.29 -0.57 -8.31
CA GLY A 61 9.28 0.30 -7.16
C GLY A 61 7.99 0.19 -6.34
N ALA A 62 6.83 0.16 -7.00
CA ALA A 62 5.54 -0.10 -6.35
C ALA A 62 5.54 -1.50 -5.69
N GLN A 63 6.06 -2.51 -6.40
CA GLN A 63 6.23 -3.85 -5.82
C GLN A 63 7.22 -3.89 -4.65
N TYR A 64 8.21 -2.98 -4.62
CA TYR A 64 9.16 -2.81 -3.52
C TYR A 64 8.55 -2.07 -2.32
N GLN A 65 7.65 -1.10 -2.55
CA GLN A 65 6.93 -0.40 -1.47
C GLN A 65 6.06 -1.35 -0.64
N THR A 66 5.33 -2.28 -1.26
CA THR A 66 4.59 -3.33 -0.54
C THR A 66 5.51 -4.14 0.38
N VAL A 67 6.70 -4.53 -0.10
CA VAL A 67 7.69 -5.28 0.70
C VAL A 67 8.28 -4.42 1.84
N GLN A 68 8.50 -3.12 1.60
CA GLN A 68 8.96 -2.21 2.64
C GLN A 68 7.93 -2.05 3.77
N TRP A 69 6.64 -2.00 3.46
CA TRP A 69 5.59 -1.95 4.50
C TRP A 69 5.61 -3.17 5.41
N HIS A 70 5.75 -4.36 4.83
CA HIS A 70 5.79 -5.62 5.58
C HIS A 70 7.09 -5.86 6.36
N THR A 71 8.13 -5.04 6.12
CA THR A 71 9.41 -5.06 6.85
C THR A 71 9.57 -3.92 7.86
N ARG A 72 8.61 -2.98 7.93
CA ARG A 72 8.59 -1.92 8.95
C ARG A 72 8.29 -2.50 10.35
N PRO A 73 8.72 -1.80 11.42
CA PRO A 73 8.50 -2.26 12.80
C PRO A 73 7.01 -2.51 13.06
N LYS A 74 6.67 -3.75 13.43
CA LYS A 74 5.29 -4.25 13.61
C LYS A 74 4.57 -3.64 14.81
N ASP A 75 5.34 -3.02 15.70
CA ASP A 75 4.88 -2.22 16.82
C ASP A 75 4.29 -0.87 16.38
N LEU A 76 4.64 -0.38 15.18
CA LEU A 76 4.15 0.90 14.66
C LEU A 76 2.82 0.77 13.92
N PHE A 77 2.66 -0.29 13.11
CA PHE A 77 1.48 -0.51 12.28
C PHE A 77 0.99 -1.94 12.52
N GLN A 78 -0.27 -2.09 12.94
CA GLN A 78 -0.89 -3.41 13.14
C GLN A 78 -1.09 -4.09 11.78
N ILE A 79 -0.04 -4.76 11.29
CA ILE A 79 0.04 -5.41 9.97
C ILE A 79 0.34 -6.91 10.13
N PRO A 80 -0.12 -7.75 9.19
CA PRO A 80 0.27 -9.15 9.18
C PRO A 80 1.79 -9.30 9.06
N PRO A 81 2.43 -10.12 9.91
CA PRO A 81 3.84 -10.40 9.80
C PRO A 81 4.27 -10.90 8.41
N CYS A 82 5.24 -10.25 7.77
CA CYS A 82 5.92 -10.85 6.62
C CYS A 82 6.67 -12.11 7.05
N LEU A 83 6.45 -13.22 6.34
CA LEU A 83 7.19 -14.47 6.49
C LEU A 83 8.24 -14.66 5.39
N GLY A 84 8.00 -14.08 4.20
CA GLY A 84 8.95 -14.12 3.11
C GLY A 84 8.48 -13.37 1.89
N VAL A 85 9.41 -13.09 0.98
CA VAL A 85 9.14 -12.48 -0.32
C VAL A 85 9.82 -13.33 -1.38
N SER A 86 9.11 -13.63 -2.44
CA SER A 86 9.64 -14.30 -3.64
C SER A 86 9.25 -13.51 -4.88
N SER A 87 9.96 -13.70 -5.98
CA SER A 87 9.54 -13.20 -7.29
C SER A 87 9.49 -14.33 -8.32
N THR A 88 8.41 -14.35 -9.10
CA THR A 88 8.23 -15.32 -10.19
C THR A 88 7.52 -14.66 -11.36
N SER A 89 8.09 -14.78 -12.56
CA SER A 89 7.51 -14.25 -13.80
C SER A 89 7.12 -12.76 -13.74
N GLY A 90 7.91 -11.92 -13.06
CA GLY A 90 7.67 -10.47 -12.92
C GLY A 90 6.64 -10.08 -11.86
N TRP A 91 6.15 -11.05 -11.08
CA TRP A 91 5.28 -10.84 -9.93
C TRP A 91 6.06 -11.07 -8.64
N PHE A 92 5.84 -10.21 -7.65
CA PHE A 92 6.27 -10.48 -6.29
C PHE A 92 5.16 -11.22 -5.55
N MET A 93 5.55 -12.25 -4.80
CA MET A 93 4.70 -12.94 -3.87
C MET A 93 5.18 -12.59 -2.47
N VAL A 94 4.34 -11.88 -1.72
CA VAL A 94 4.56 -11.62 -0.30
C VAL A 94 3.81 -12.68 0.49
N VAL A 95 4.54 -13.53 1.20
CA VAL A 95 3.97 -14.54 2.10
C VAL A 95 3.88 -13.92 3.48
N MET A 96 2.66 -13.77 3.99
CA MET A 96 2.37 -13.23 5.31
C MET A 96 1.91 -14.32 6.27
N ALA A 97 2.02 -14.06 7.57
CA ALA A 97 1.48 -14.94 8.58
C ALA A 97 -0.04 -15.02 8.46
N HIS A 98 -0.56 -16.24 8.54
CA HIS A 98 -1.98 -16.47 8.66
C HIS A 98 -2.48 -15.91 10.00
N MET A 99 -3.43 -14.99 9.94
CA MET A 99 -3.97 -14.30 11.11
C MET A 99 -5.05 -15.16 11.77
N THR A 100 -4.63 -16.18 12.52
CA THR A 100 -5.56 -17.11 13.18
C THR A 100 -6.52 -16.39 14.14
N GLY A 101 -7.82 -16.63 13.98
CA GLY A 101 -8.88 -16.00 14.79
C GLY A 101 -9.31 -14.61 14.30
N PHE A 102 -8.73 -14.13 13.20
CA PHE A 102 -9.21 -12.95 12.49
C PHE A 102 -10.17 -13.33 11.37
N TYR A 103 -11.12 -12.45 11.09
CA TYR A 103 -12.02 -12.52 9.94
C TYR A 103 -12.03 -11.16 9.22
N ALA A 104 -12.29 -11.12 7.91
CA ALA A 104 -12.42 -9.85 7.21
C ALA A 104 -13.69 -9.12 7.66
N LEU A 105 -13.63 -7.80 7.85
CA LEU A 105 -14.80 -7.03 8.27
C LEU A 105 -15.96 -7.13 7.27
N SER A 106 -15.66 -7.41 5.99
CA SER A 106 -16.65 -7.71 4.95
C SER A 106 -17.43 -9.01 5.20
N ASP A 107 -16.83 -9.97 5.90
CA ASP A 107 -17.42 -11.29 6.14
C ASP A 107 -18.39 -11.27 7.34
N SER A 108 -18.36 -10.22 8.16
CA SER A 108 -19.32 -10.09 9.26
C SER A 108 -20.64 -9.48 8.79
N ASN A 109 -21.71 -10.26 8.91
CA ASN A 109 -23.09 -9.74 8.87
C ASN A 109 -23.44 -8.89 10.12
N SER A 110 -22.50 -8.77 11.06
CA SER A 110 -22.68 -8.05 12.33
C SER A 110 -22.51 -6.54 12.15
N SER A 111 -23.28 -5.76 12.90
CA SER A 111 -23.09 -4.32 13.01
C SER A 111 -21.67 -3.98 13.50
N ILE A 112 -21.15 -2.84 13.03
CA ILE A 112 -19.92 -2.27 13.60
C ILE A 112 -20.26 -1.78 15.00
N THR A 113 -19.75 -2.49 16.01
CA THR A 113 -19.94 -2.10 17.41
C THR A 113 -19.08 -0.87 17.75
N ALA A 114 -19.42 -0.18 18.84
CA ALA A 114 -18.65 0.96 19.33
C ALA A 114 -17.16 0.59 19.54
N CYS A 115 -16.88 -0.59 20.10
CA CYS A 115 -15.51 -1.08 20.31
C CYS A 115 -14.73 -1.30 19.00
N ILE A 116 -15.37 -1.81 17.94
CA ILE A 116 -14.74 -1.95 16.63
C ILE A 116 -14.45 -0.57 16.04
N SER A 117 -15.43 0.33 16.08
CA SER A 117 -15.29 1.70 15.58
C SER A 117 -14.14 2.43 16.28
N GLU A 118 -14.09 2.37 17.61
CA GLU A 118 -13.03 3.00 18.41
C GLU A 118 -11.65 2.45 18.04
N GLU A 119 -11.50 1.13 17.93
CA GLU A 119 -10.20 0.53 17.60
C GLU A 119 -9.77 0.83 16.15
N LEU A 120 -10.71 0.85 15.19
CA LEU A 120 -10.43 1.28 13.83
C LEU A 120 -9.83 2.69 13.78
N TRP A 121 -10.46 3.61 14.51
CA TRP A 121 -9.97 4.99 14.62
C TRP A 121 -8.64 5.07 15.37
N ASN A 122 -8.39 4.22 16.37
CA ASN A 122 -7.09 4.14 17.05
C ASN A 122 -5.98 3.72 16.08
N VAL A 123 -6.22 2.70 15.26
CA VAL A 123 -5.25 2.23 14.27
C VAL A 123 -4.98 3.29 13.20
N LEU A 124 -6.03 3.93 12.67
CA LEU A 124 -5.87 5.00 11.68
C LEU A 124 -5.10 6.20 12.26
N ARG A 125 -5.42 6.67 13.47
CA ARG A 125 -4.69 7.77 14.11
C ARG A 125 -3.22 7.46 14.31
N LYS A 126 -2.87 6.21 14.68
CA LYS A 126 -1.46 5.79 14.77
C LYS A 126 -0.77 5.95 13.43
N LEU A 127 -1.40 5.48 12.35
CA LEU A 127 -0.86 5.61 10.99
C LEU A 127 -0.61 7.08 10.61
N GLN A 128 -1.62 7.92 10.82
CA GLN A 128 -1.56 9.36 10.52
C GLN A 128 -0.51 10.11 11.37
N ASN A 129 -0.35 9.76 12.65
CA ASN A 129 0.65 10.37 13.54
C ASN A 129 2.08 10.19 13.03
N PHE A 130 2.33 9.16 12.22
CA PHE A 130 3.62 8.92 11.57
C PHE A 130 3.72 9.52 10.16
N GLY A 131 2.72 10.29 9.71
CA GLY A 131 2.71 10.93 8.39
C GLY A 131 2.29 10.01 7.25
N TYR A 132 1.66 8.87 7.54
CA TYR A 132 1.37 7.85 6.55
C TYR A 132 -0.12 7.73 6.21
N VAL A 133 -0.38 7.19 5.02
CA VAL A 133 -1.70 6.79 4.51
C VAL A 133 -1.67 5.33 4.08
N HIS A 134 -2.83 4.67 4.16
CA HIS A 134 -3.05 3.32 3.63
C HIS A 134 -3.51 3.39 2.17
N GLY A 135 -4.42 4.31 1.83
CA GLY A 135 -4.87 4.60 0.48
C GLY A 135 -6.00 3.70 -0.03
N ASP A 136 -6.06 2.44 0.39
CA ASP A 136 -7.15 1.50 0.00
C ASP A 136 -7.93 0.94 1.21
N LEU A 137 -8.34 1.80 2.15
CA LEU A 137 -9.17 1.36 3.28
C LEU A 137 -10.57 0.95 2.81
N ARG A 138 -10.87 -0.33 2.96
CA ARG A 138 -12.18 -0.93 2.73
C ARG A 138 -12.37 -2.13 3.65
N LYS A 139 -13.60 -2.62 3.79
CA LYS A 139 -13.92 -3.70 4.74
C LYS A 139 -13.16 -4.99 4.43
N GLU A 140 -12.91 -5.24 3.16
CA GLU A 140 -12.14 -6.37 2.63
C GLU A 140 -10.67 -6.31 3.06
N ASN A 141 -10.16 -5.09 3.30
CA ASN A 141 -8.77 -4.81 3.67
C ASN A 141 -8.60 -4.60 5.19
N ILE A 142 -9.61 -4.99 5.98
CA ILE A 142 -9.63 -4.86 7.43
C ILE A 142 -9.93 -6.23 8.03
N LEU A 143 -8.99 -6.74 8.82
CA LEU A 143 -9.15 -7.94 9.62
C LEU A 143 -9.54 -7.58 11.05
N VAL A 144 -10.49 -8.32 11.62
CA VAL A 144 -10.98 -8.15 12.98
C VAL A 144 -10.81 -9.44 13.76
N CYS A 145 -10.27 -9.36 14.96
CA CYS A 145 -10.27 -10.44 15.93
C CYS A 145 -10.91 -9.96 17.23
N LYS A 146 -12.04 -10.59 17.60
CA LYS A 146 -12.65 -10.45 18.91
C LYS A 146 -12.20 -11.63 19.76
N LYS A 147 -11.41 -11.37 20.79
CA LYS A 147 -11.02 -12.41 21.76
C LYS A 147 -11.20 -11.86 23.16
N ASP A 148 -11.97 -12.60 23.96
CA ASP A 148 -12.43 -12.16 25.27
C ASP A 148 -13.14 -10.80 25.17
N ALA A 149 -12.68 -9.77 25.90
CA ALA A 149 -13.18 -8.40 25.84
C ALA A 149 -12.33 -7.46 24.97
N LYS A 150 -11.39 -7.99 24.17
CA LYS A 150 -10.50 -7.19 23.33
C LYS A 150 -10.86 -7.32 21.86
N THR A 151 -10.95 -6.17 21.20
CA THR A 151 -11.02 -6.08 19.74
C THR A 151 -9.64 -5.71 19.22
N ASN A 152 -9.11 -6.51 18.29
CA ASN A 152 -7.90 -6.19 17.55
C ASN A 152 -8.25 -5.98 16.09
N ILE A 153 -7.72 -4.92 15.51
CA ILE A 153 -7.87 -4.56 14.11
C ILE A 153 -6.53 -4.74 13.41
N VAL A 154 -6.53 -5.23 12.18
CA VAL A 154 -5.33 -5.29 11.36
C VAL A 154 -5.69 -4.83 9.97
N PHE A 155 -4.99 -3.82 9.45
CA PHE A 155 -5.13 -3.41 8.05
C PHE A 155 -4.25 -4.31 7.17
N THR A 156 -4.76 -4.64 5.99
CA THR A 156 -4.11 -5.49 4.99
C THR A 156 -4.15 -4.82 3.63
N ASP A 157 -3.43 -5.36 2.65
CA ASP A 157 -3.42 -4.83 1.28
C ASP A 157 -2.83 -3.41 1.20
N TRP A 158 -1.56 -3.31 1.63
CA TRP A 158 -0.79 -2.06 1.76
C TRP A 158 -0.18 -1.58 0.42
N ASP A 159 -0.70 -2.04 -0.71
CA ASP A 159 -0.11 -1.78 -2.03
C ASP A 159 -0.16 -0.29 -2.43
N TRP A 160 -1.03 0.51 -1.82
CA TRP A 160 -1.17 1.95 -2.09
C TRP A 160 -0.61 2.82 -0.96
N ALA A 161 -0.09 2.21 0.09
CA ALA A 161 0.30 2.92 1.29
C ALA A 161 1.62 3.66 1.13
N GLY A 162 1.76 4.77 1.83
CA GLY A 162 2.91 5.66 1.66
C GLY A 162 2.89 6.85 2.59
N VAL A 163 3.88 7.74 2.42
CA VAL A 163 3.84 9.07 3.03
C VAL A 163 2.70 9.85 2.41
N ALA A 164 1.87 10.47 3.25
CA ALA A 164 0.73 11.25 2.81
C ALA A 164 1.18 12.39 1.87
N GLY A 165 0.52 12.51 0.72
CA GLY A 165 0.86 13.51 -0.29
C GLY A 165 2.01 13.14 -1.23
N GLU A 166 2.78 12.08 -0.94
CA GLU A 166 3.89 11.62 -1.80
C GLU A 166 3.53 10.41 -2.65
N VAL A 167 2.74 9.47 -2.12
CA VAL A 167 2.20 8.37 -2.92
C VAL A 167 0.93 8.78 -3.65
N CYS A 168 0.72 8.21 -4.84
CA CYS A 168 -0.42 8.50 -5.70
C CYS A 168 -1.30 7.28 -5.90
N TYR A 169 -2.60 7.50 -6.12
CA TYR A 169 -3.50 6.44 -6.57
C TYR A 169 -3.06 5.85 -7.91
N PRO A 170 -3.26 4.54 -8.14
CA PRO A 170 -2.99 3.93 -9.44
C PRO A 170 -3.93 4.50 -10.51
N ILE A 171 -3.52 4.34 -11.78
CA ILE A 171 -4.35 4.77 -12.92
C ILE A 171 -5.72 4.07 -12.95
N SER A 172 -5.78 2.84 -12.43
CA SER A 172 -6.93 1.95 -12.45
C SER A 172 -7.73 1.97 -11.15
N ILE A 173 -7.98 3.17 -10.58
CA ILE A 173 -8.87 3.29 -9.41
C ILE A 173 -10.29 2.83 -9.81
N ASN A 174 -10.92 1.98 -9.00
CA ASN A 174 -12.24 1.44 -9.31
C ASN A 174 -13.32 2.50 -9.05
N PRO A 175 -14.03 2.99 -10.09
CA PRO A 175 -15.05 4.04 -9.91
C PRO A 175 -16.32 3.52 -9.21
N ALA A 176 -16.50 2.20 -9.07
CA ALA A 176 -17.62 1.62 -8.34
C ALA A 176 -17.45 1.71 -6.81
N ILE A 177 -16.23 1.97 -6.31
CA ILE A 177 -15.99 2.19 -4.89
C ILE A 177 -16.30 3.65 -4.57
N TYR A 178 -17.09 3.88 -3.52
CA TYR A 178 -17.42 5.22 -3.06
C TYR A 178 -16.22 5.85 -2.33
N GLN A 179 -15.31 6.42 -3.12
CA GLN A 179 -14.08 7.06 -2.69
C GLN A 179 -14.30 8.53 -2.30
N HIS A 180 -13.32 9.12 -1.62
CA HIS A 180 -13.32 10.56 -1.35
C HIS A 180 -13.39 11.37 -2.66
N PRO A 181 -14.14 12.50 -2.75
CA PRO A 181 -14.33 13.21 -4.02
C PRO A 181 -13.06 13.72 -4.71
N THR A 182 -11.98 13.87 -3.95
CA THR A 182 -10.66 14.27 -4.47
C THR A 182 -9.72 13.09 -4.72
N ALA A 183 -10.08 11.87 -4.31
CA ALA A 183 -9.30 10.66 -4.60
C ALA A 183 -9.48 10.31 -6.08
N LYS A 184 -8.44 10.59 -6.88
CA LYS A 184 -8.46 10.41 -8.34
C LYS A 184 -7.21 9.69 -8.79
N ALA A 185 -7.33 8.99 -9.92
CA ALA A 185 -6.20 8.34 -10.57
C ALA A 185 -5.00 9.27 -10.74
N LEU A 186 -3.80 8.78 -10.41
CA LEU A 186 -2.53 9.50 -10.49
C LEU A 186 -2.47 10.79 -9.65
N GLN A 187 -3.37 10.97 -8.70
CA GLN A 187 -3.32 12.08 -7.75
C GLN A 187 -2.78 11.60 -6.39
N PRO A 188 -2.16 12.49 -5.61
CA PRO A 188 -1.67 12.17 -4.28
C PRO A 188 -2.77 11.62 -3.37
N ILE A 189 -2.41 10.63 -2.57
CA ILE A 189 -3.24 10.07 -1.51
C ILE A 189 -3.05 10.90 -0.26
N LEU A 190 -4.14 11.41 0.31
CA LEU A 190 -4.12 12.30 1.48
C LEU A 190 -4.75 11.62 2.69
N MET A 191 -4.40 12.07 3.90
CA MET A 191 -4.92 11.49 5.15
C MET A 191 -6.45 11.55 5.22
N GLU A 192 -7.06 12.60 4.66
CA GLU A 192 -8.51 12.78 4.62
C GLU A 192 -9.20 11.71 3.77
N HIS A 193 -8.49 11.07 2.83
CA HIS A 193 -9.05 10.00 2.01
C HIS A 193 -9.30 8.76 2.87
N ASP A 194 -8.32 8.36 3.69
CA ASP A 194 -8.48 7.23 4.63
C ASP A 194 -9.55 7.54 5.68
N GLU A 195 -9.59 8.76 6.22
CA GLU A 195 -10.65 9.15 7.18
C GLU A 195 -12.04 9.08 6.57
N PHE A 196 -12.19 9.53 5.33
CA PHE A 196 -13.46 9.48 4.62
C PHE A 196 -13.92 8.03 4.44
N MET A 197 -13.01 7.15 4.01
CA MET A 197 -13.30 5.73 3.87
C MET A 197 -13.72 5.12 5.21
N LEU A 198 -13.00 5.44 6.30
CA LEU A 198 -13.33 4.91 7.61
C LEU A 198 -14.67 5.46 8.16
N LYS A 199 -14.97 6.74 7.94
CA LYS A 199 -16.28 7.33 8.26
C LYS A 199 -17.39 6.58 7.54
N ASN A 200 -17.25 6.30 6.24
CA ASN A 200 -18.23 5.55 5.46
C ASN A 200 -18.42 4.12 5.97
N ILE A 201 -17.31 3.44 6.33
CA ILE A 201 -17.36 2.11 6.93
C ILE A 201 -18.21 2.15 8.20
N CYS A 202 -17.94 3.09 9.11
CA CYS A 202 -18.64 3.21 10.39
C CYS A 202 -20.10 3.69 10.27
N LEU A 203 -20.40 4.58 9.32
CA LEU A 203 -21.75 5.15 9.15
C LEU A 203 -22.73 4.20 8.45
N THR A 204 -22.25 3.31 7.59
CA THR A 204 -23.12 2.38 6.85
C THR A 204 -23.68 1.26 7.74
N HIS A 205 -23.26 1.16 9.00
CA HIS A 205 -23.69 0.14 9.95
C HIS A 205 -24.16 0.86 11.21
N ASN A 206 -25.47 0.78 11.52
CA ASN A 206 -26.00 1.33 12.77
C ASN A 206 -25.17 0.78 13.93
N VAL A 207 -24.58 1.67 14.73
CA VAL A 207 -23.97 1.31 16.02
C VAL A 207 -25.10 0.76 16.88
N VAL A 208 -25.16 -0.56 17.03
CA VAL A 208 -26.09 -1.18 17.98
C VAL A 208 -25.41 -1.13 19.32
N ASP A 209 -25.99 -0.37 20.24
CA ASP A 209 -25.56 -0.30 21.63
C ASP A 209 -25.88 -1.64 22.30
N GLU A 210 -24.84 -2.39 22.70
CA GLU A 210 -25.00 -3.68 23.41
C GLU A 210 -25.37 -3.49 24.89
N SER A 211 -25.78 -2.29 25.31
CA SER A 211 -26.13 -1.99 26.72
C SER A 211 -27.55 -2.36 27.16
N LEU A 212 -28.30 -3.20 26.42
CA LEU A 212 -29.71 -3.50 26.73
C LEU A 212 -30.05 -4.96 27.03
N ASP A 213 -29.06 -5.87 27.13
CA ASP A 213 -29.29 -7.26 27.56
C ASP A 213 -28.64 -7.58 28.93
N GLN A 214 -29.03 -6.83 29.98
CA GLN A 214 -28.85 -7.24 31.39
C GLN A 214 -30.12 -7.06 32.20
#